data_AF-A0A927U2J4-F1
#
_entry.id   AF-A0A927U2J4-F1
#
_cell.length_a   1.000
_cell.length_b   1.000
_cell.length_c   1.000
_cell.angle_alpha   90.00
_cell.angle_beta   90.00
_cell.angle_gamma   90.00
#
_symmetry.space_group_name_H-M   'P 1'
#
loop_
_entity.id
_entity.type
_entity.pdbx_description
1 polymer ?
#
loop_
_entity_poly.entity_id
_entity_poly.type
_entity_poly.pdbx_seq_one_letter_code
_entity_poly.pdbx_strand_id
1 'polypeptide(L)'
;MESKYFNRYESLCRSLENLRQSKGADVGNPFVLPATVQNFNLTFDLSWKVLKELLIQEFGITDFAAGSPRETLRTAFSVGIIHDDRWMEMLRVRNTLAHDYDGKVAQRYFHEIVGEYFGLLEGMIRHVEQYYK
;
A
#
# COMPACT_ATOMS: atom_id res chain seq x y z
N MET A 1 -17.27 5.64 16.17
CA MET A 1 -15.83 5.62 15.82
C MET A 1 -15.57 4.59 14.71
N GLU A 2 -16.27 3.45 14.71
CA GLU A 2 -16.31 2.40 13.66
C GLU A 2 -16.46 2.90 12.21
N SER A 3 -17.35 3.88 11.96
CA SER A 3 -17.63 4.39 10.61
C SER A 3 -16.41 4.88 9.83
N LYS A 4 -15.43 5.54 10.48
CA LYS A 4 -14.24 6.06 9.77
C LYS A 4 -13.25 4.96 9.36
N TYR A 5 -13.23 3.84 10.10
CA TYR A 5 -12.33 2.72 9.89
C TYR A 5 -12.78 1.88 8.70
N PHE A 6 -14.07 1.52 8.70
CA PHE A 6 -14.71 0.82 7.59
C PHE A 6 -14.53 1.59 6.28
N ASN A 7 -14.77 2.92 6.33
CA ASN A 7 -14.58 3.80 5.17
C ASN A 7 -13.14 3.77 4.63
N ARG A 8 -12.12 3.56 5.47
CA ARG A 8 -10.72 3.51 5.01
C ARG A 8 -10.37 2.19 4.36
N TYR A 9 -10.81 1.07 4.93
CA TYR A 9 -10.64 -0.23 4.31
C TYR A 9 -11.34 -0.29 2.95
N GLU A 10 -12.58 0.21 2.85
CA GLU A 10 -13.27 0.33 1.56
C GLU A 10 -12.50 1.22 0.57
N SER A 11 -11.97 2.35 1.03
CA SER A 11 -11.14 3.23 0.21
C SER A 11 -9.87 2.53 -0.28
N LEU A 12 -9.25 1.70 0.57
CA LEU A 12 -8.10 0.88 0.21
C LEU A 12 -8.46 -0.10 -0.91
N CYS A 13 -9.56 -0.85 -0.76
CA CYS A 13 -10.05 -1.78 -1.78
C CYS A 13 -10.30 -1.09 -3.13
N ARG A 14 -11.00 0.07 -3.12
CA ARG A 14 -11.23 0.86 -4.33
C ARG A 14 -9.93 1.35 -4.97
N SER A 15 -8.96 1.80 -4.16
CA SER A 15 -7.66 2.24 -4.68
C SER A 15 -6.88 1.09 -5.33
N LEU A 16 -6.92 -0.11 -4.75
CA LEU A 16 -6.27 -1.29 -5.34
C LEU A 16 -6.91 -1.64 -6.70
N GLU A 17 -8.23 -1.53 -6.83
CA GLU A 17 -8.90 -1.78 -8.10
C GLU A 17 -8.52 -0.74 -9.17
N ASN A 18 -8.32 0.52 -8.80
CA ASN A 18 -7.75 1.51 -9.71
C ASN A 18 -6.32 1.16 -10.12
N LEU A 19 -5.48 0.68 -9.19
CA LEU A 19 -4.14 0.21 -9.50
C LEU A 19 -4.17 -1.03 -10.43
N ARG A 20 -5.17 -1.92 -10.28
CA ARG A 20 -5.34 -3.11 -11.13
C ARG A 20 -5.46 -2.74 -12.60
N GLN A 21 -6.08 -1.61 -12.93
CA GLN A 21 -6.22 -1.12 -14.30
C GLN A 21 -4.87 -0.82 -14.98
N SER A 22 -3.80 -0.66 -14.21
CA SER A 22 -2.45 -0.46 -14.75
C SER A 22 -1.82 -1.76 -15.25
N LYS A 23 -2.38 -2.92 -14.88
CA LYS A 23 -1.90 -4.23 -15.38
C LYS A 23 -2.17 -4.37 -16.87
N GLY A 24 -1.11 -4.55 -17.65
CA GLY A 24 -1.20 -4.68 -19.11
C GLY A 24 -1.52 -3.36 -19.83
N ALA A 25 -1.48 -2.23 -19.13
CA ALA A 25 -1.63 -0.92 -19.75
C ALA A 25 -0.41 -0.57 -20.61
N ASP A 26 -0.65 0.16 -21.70
CA ASP A 26 0.41 0.63 -22.59
C ASP A 26 1.21 1.77 -21.94
N VAL A 27 2.46 1.50 -21.56
CA VAL A 27 3.36 2.50 -20.98
C VAL A 27 3.72 3.64 -21.94
N GLY A 28 3.47 3.48 -23.25
CA GLY A 28 3.60 4.55 -24.23
C GLY A 28 2.50 5.61 -24.14
N ASN A 29 1.38 5.30 -23.48
CA ASN A 29 0.34 6.27 -23.20
C ASN A 29 0.79 7.23 -22.08
N PRO A 30 0.79 8.56 -22.32
CA PRO A 30 1.35 9.54 -21.39
C PRO A 30 0.69 9.55 -20.00
N PHE A 31 -0.52 9.02 -19.87
CA PHE A 31 -1.25 8.99 -18.61
C PHE A 31 -1.00 7.74 -17.77
N VAL A 32 -0.47 6.66 -18.35
CA VAL A 32 -0.36 5.35 -17.67
C VAL A 32 0.65 5.40 -16.53
N LEU A 33 1.88 5.88 -16.77
CA LEU A 33 2.89 5.96 -15.71
C LEU A 33 2.47 6.88 -14.56
N PRO A 34 2.02 8.14 -14.80
CA PRO A 34 1.57 9.01 -13.71
C PRO A 34 0.38 8.43 -12.93
N ALA A 35 -0.61 7.86 -13.61
CA ALA A 35 -1.77 7.26 -12.95
C ALA A 35 -1.38 6.04 -12.11
N THR A 36 -0.47 5.19 -12.63
CA THR A 36 0.04 4.02 -11.92
C THR A 36 0.74 4.43 -10.62
N VAL A 37 1.63 5.43 -10.70
CA VAL A 37 2.34 5.96 -9.52
C VAL A 37 1.37 6.56 -8.51
N GLN A 38 0.40 7.35 -8.96
CA GLN A 38 -0.59 7.97 -8.09
C GLN A 38 -1.42 6.90 -7.36
N ASN A 39 -1.92 5.90 -8.10
CA ASN A 39 -2.69 4.81 -7.54
C ASN A 39 -1.84 3.98 -6.56
N PHE A 40 -0.60 3.63 -6.93
CA PHE A 40 0.32 2.91 -6.04
C PHE A 40 0.58 3.67 -4.74
N ASN A 41 0.93 4.95 -4.81
CA ASN A 41 1.21 5.77 -3.64
C ASN A 41 -0.02 5.87 -2.72
N LEU A 42 -1.21 6.05 -3.30
CA LEU A 42 -2.46 6.08 -2.54
C LEU A 42 -2.76 4.73 -1.87
N THR A 43 -2.67 3.62 -2.62
CA THR A 43 -2.94 2.28 -2.12
C THR A 43 -1.95 1.88 -1.03
N PHE A 44 -0.67 2.17 -1.21
CA PHE A 44 0.35 1.94 -0.18
C PHE A 44 0.08 2.78 1.07
N ASP A 45 -0.29 4.06 0.91
CA ASP A 45 -0.59 4.95 2.03
C ASP A 45 -1.81 4.53 2.83
N LEU A 46 -2.84 4.04 2.15
CA LEU A 46 -4.01 3.47 2.79
C LEU A 46 -3.66 2.15 3.48
N SER A 47 -2.82 1.32 2.87
CA SER A 47 -2.39 0.03 3.40
C SER A 47 -1.72 0.15 4.76
N TRP A 48 -0.68 0.98 4.90
CA TRP A 48 -0.03 1.13 6.21
C TRP A 48 -0.95 1.81 7.23
N LYS A 49 -1.89 2.67 6.81
CA LYS A 49 -2.88 3.26 7.73
C LYS A 49 -3.88 2.23 8.24
N VAL A 50 -4.28 1.27 7.41
CA VAL A 50 -5.13 0.12 7.80
C VAL A 50 -4.36 -0.79 8.76
N LEU A 51 -3.12 -1.15 8.43
CA LEU A 51 -2.25 -1.95 9.31
C LEU A 51 -2.07 -1.29 10.69
N LYS A 52 -1.82 0.02 10.72
CA LYS A 52 -1.73 0.78 11.97
C LYS A 52 -3.00 0.64 12.81
N GLU A 53 -4.16 0.73 12.18
CA GLU A 53 -5.44 0.66 12.88
C GLU A 53 -5.67 -0.73 13.46
N LEU A 54 -5.39 -1.79 12.69
CA LEU A 54 -5.45 -3.17 13.17
C LEU A 54 -4.51 -3.40 14.35
N LEU A 55 -3.25 -2.97 14.24
CA LEU A 55 -2.27 -3.10 15.32
C LEU A 55 -2.77 -2.50 16.64
N ILE A 56 -3.42 -1.32 16.58
CA ILE A 56 -3.92 -0.64 17.77
C ILE A 56 -5.21 -1.27 18.29
N GLN A 57 -6.19 -1.52 17.41
CA GLN A 57 -7.55 -1.89 17.81
C GLN A 57 -7.70 -3.40 18.06
N GLU A 58 -7.15 -4.23 17.16
CA GLU A 58 -7.31 -5.69 17.22
C GLU A 58 -6.19 -6.35 18.03
N PHE A 59 -4.95 -5.85 17.89
CA PHE A 59 -3.79 -6.44 18.57
C PHE A 59 -3.42 -5.71 19.88
N GLY A 60 -4.05 -4.56 20.17
CA GLY A 60 -3.78 -3.78 21.39
C GLY A 60 -2.37 -3.18 21.47
N ILE A 61 -1.64 -3.15 20.35
CA ILE A 61 -0.25 -2.68 20.30
C ILE A 61 -0.26 -1.17 20.16
N THR A 62 0.14 -0.48 21.22
CA THR A 62 0.21 0.99 21.25
C THR A 62 1.62 1.52 21.50
N ASP A 63 2.55 0.65 21.90
CA ASP A 63 3.97 0.99 22.15
C ASP A 63 4.81 0.93 20.87
N PHE A 64 4.39 1.69 19.85
CA PHE A 64 5.17 1.89 18.63
C PHE A 64 4.91 3.30 18.09
N ALA A 65 5.83 3.81 17.26
CA ALA A 65 5.66 5.11 16.64
C ALA A 65 4.58 5.06 15.53
N ALA A 66 3.31 5.05 15.92
CA ALA A 66 2.15 4.90 15.02
C ALA A 66 2.03 6.00 13.94
N GLY A 67 2.76 7.11 14.07
CA GLY A 67 2.89 8.13 13.03
C GLY A 67 3.84 7.77 11.89
N SER A 68 4.61 6.68 12.02
CA SER A 68 5.66 6.28 11.08
C SER A 68 5.23 5.06 10.26
N PRO A 69 5.10 5.17 8.92
CA PRO A 69 4.83 4.02 8.05
C PRO A 69 5.86 2.90 8.26
N ARG A 70 7.13 3.27 8.49
CA ARG A 70 8.22 2.32 8.74
C ARG A 70 7.98 1.48 9.98
N GLU A 71 7.62 2.12 11.09
CA GLU A 71 7.43 1.42 12.36
C GLU A 71 6.13 0.61 12.36
N THR A 72 5.09 1.11 11.69
CA THR A 72 3.88 0.33 11.44
C THR A 72 4.19 -0.96 10.66
N LEU A 73 4.94 -0.88 9.57
CA LEU A 73 5.27 -2.06 8.76
C LEU A 73 6.13 -3.06 9.54
N ARG A 74 7.12 -2.59 10.30
CA ARG A 74 7.94 -3.46 11.16
C ARG A 74 7.11 -4.19 12.21
N THR A 75 6.18 -3.48 12.84
CA THR A 75 5.29 -4.05 13.87
C THR A 75 4.30 -5.02 13.23
N ALA A 76 3.72 -4.69 12.07
CA ALA A 76 2.84 -5.58 11.33
C ALA A 76 3.55 -6.87 10.88
N PHE A 77 4.85 -6.77 10.54
CA PHE A 77 5.68 -7.92 10.21
C PHE A 77 5.96 -8.78 11.45
N SER A 78 6.32 -8.17 12.58
CA SER A 78 6.66 -8.92 13.81
C SER A 78 5.48 -9.70 14.39
N VAL A 79 4.25 -9.25 14.16
CA VAL A 79 3.02 -9.95 14.59
C VAL A 79 2.38 -10.79 13.49
N GLY A 80 3.00 -10.86 12.30
CA GLY A 80 2.59 -11.76 11.23
C GLY A 80 1.36 -11.35 10.44
N ILE A 81 1.02 -10.06 10.36
CA ILE A 81 -0.04 -9.56 9.45
C ILE A 81 0.51 -9.46 8.01
N ILE A 82 1.81 -9.17 7.88
CA ILE A 82 2.55 -9.18 6.62
C ILE A 82 3.82 -10.02 6.79
N HIS A 83 4.33 -10.62 5.71
CA HIS A 83 5.43 -11.61 5.80
C HIS A 83 6.58 -11.36 4.83
N ASP A 84 6.51 -10.33 3.98
CA ASP A 84 7.51 -10.09 2.93
C ASP A 84 8.30 -8.80 3.22
N ASP A 85 9.63 -8.87 3.22
CA ASP A 85 10.51 -7.72 3.43
C ASP A 85 10.36 -6.63 2.36
N ARG A 86 9.82 -6.99 1.18
CA ARG A 86 9.51 -6.04 0.09
C ARG A 86 8.53 -4.95 0.51
N TRP A 87 7.81 -5.07 1.62
CA TRP A 87 7.05 -3.94 2.19
C TRP A 87 7.95 -2.75 2.54
N MET A 88 9.16 -3.01 3.03
CA MET A 88 10.15 -1.96 3.31
C MET A 88 10.75 -1.39 2.02
N GLU A 89 10.83 -2.21 0.96
CA GLU A 89 11.22 -1.75 -0.37
C GLU A 89 10.15 -0.83 -0.97
N MET A 90 8.87 -1.24 -0.96
CA MET A 90 7.74 -0.42 -1.38
C MET A 90 7.73 0.93 -0.66
N LEU A 91 8.03 0.97 0.64
CA LEU A 91 8.16 2.23 1.39
C LEU A 91 9.25 3.14 0.80
N ARG A 92 10.42 2.58 0.45
CA ARG A 92 11.50 3.33 -0.16
C ARG A 92 11.08 3.85 -1.54
N VAL A 93 10.52 2.99 -2.38
CA VAL A 93 10.05 3.34 -3.73
C VAL A 93 8.99 4.42 -3.69
N ARG A 94 7.96 4.28 -2.85
CA ARG A 94 6.92 5.32 -2.62
C ARG A 94 7.53 6.66 -2.24
N ASN A 95 8.52 6.66 -1.34
CA ASN A 95 9.19 7.91 -0.95
C ASN A 95 10.03 8.51 -2.07
N THR A 96 10.67 7.68 -2.91
CA THR A 96 11.41 8.17 -4.09
C THR A 96 10.46 8.71 -5.16
N LEU A 97 9.33 8.05 -5.41
CA LEU A 97 8.31 8.47 -6.38
C LEU A 97 7.68 9.83 -6.05
N ALA A 98 7.61 10.21 -4.77
CA ALA A 98 7.15 11.54 -4.36
C ALA A 98 8.04 12.70 -4.90
N HIS A 99 9.25 12.37 -5.35
CA HIS A 99 10.24 13.32 -5.88
C HIS A 99 10.62 13.02 -7.33
N ASP A 100 9.88 12.14 -8.02
CA ASP A 100 10.15 11.71 -9.39
C ASP A 100 9.61 12.71 -10.44
N TYR A 101 10.21 13.91 -10.49
CA TYR A 101 9.76 14.98 -11.38
C TYR A 101 10.00 14.69 -12.88
N ASP A 102 10.93 13.78 -13.21
CA ASP A 102 11.28 13.43 -14.59
C ASP A 102 10.71 12.08 -15.06
N GLY A 103 9.95 11.38 -14.20
CA GLY A 103 9.23 10.14 -14.52
C GLY A 103 10.13 8.91 -14.68
N LYS A 104 11.45 9.00 -14.44
CA LYS A 104 12.37 7.88 -14.63
C LYS A 104 12.17 6.80 -13.58
N VAL A 105 11.84 7.18 -12.34
CA VAL A 105 11.59 6.23 -11.27
C VAL A 105 10.27 5.49 -11.55
N ALA A 106 9.24 6.21 -11.99
CA ALA A 106 7.97 5.64 -12.40
C ALA A 106 8.15 4.59 -13.51
N GLN A 107 8.92 4.92 -14.54
CA GLN A 107 9.20 3.99 -15.65
C GLN A 107 9.98 2.77 -15.17
N ARG A 108 10.98 2.97 -14.29
CA ARG A 108 11.80 1.88 -13.74
C ARG A 108 10.98 0.88 -12.94
N TYR A 109 10.10 1.36 -12.06
CA TYR A 109 9.37 0.50 -11.11
C TYR A 109 7.98 0.07 -11.60
N PHE A 110 7.57 0.44 -12.81
CA PHE A 110 6.23 0.12 -13.31
C PHE A 110 5.92 -1.38 -13.22
N HIS A 111 6.84 -2.24 -13.66
CA HIS A 111 6.63 -3.69 -13.67
C HIS A 111 6.59 -4.28 -12.26
N GLU A 112 7.44 -3.82 -11.35
CA GLU A 112 7.44 -4.20 -9.94
C GLU A 112 6.13 -3.77 -9.27
N ILE A 113 5.65 -2.55 -9.56
CA ILE A 113 4.39 -1.99 -9.02
C ILE A 113 3.19 -2.86 -9.44
N VAL A 114 3.03 -3.11 -10.75
CA VAL A 114 1.86 -3.84 -11.28
C VAL A 114 1.97 -5.35 -11.12
N GLY A 115 3.17 -5.86 -10.84
CA GLY A 115 3.46 -7.26 -10.59
C GLY A 115 3.55 -7.58 -9.09
N GLU A 116 4.77 -7.51 -8.55
CA GLU A 116 5.09 -7.98 -7.19
C GLU A 116 4.38 -7.16 -6.10
N TYR A 117 4.45 -5.83 -6.18
CA TYR A 117 3.88 -4.94 -5.16
C TYR A 117 2.36 -5.04 -5.15
N PHE A 118 1.72 -5.08 -6.32
CA PHE A 118 0.29 -5.35 -6.43
C PHE A 118 -0.08 -6.67 -5.73
N GLY A 119 0.67 -7.75 -5.98
CA GLY A 119 0.42 -9.05 -5.36
C GLY A 119 0.48 -9.00 -3.83
N LEU A 120 1.46 -8.28 -3.27
CA LEU A 120 1.58 -8.09 -1.82
C LEU A 120 0.44 -7.26 -1.23
N LEU A 121 0.06 -6.16 -1.89
CA LEU A 121 -1.06 -5.31 -1.48
C LEU A 121 -2.38 -6.10 -1.51
N GLU A 122 -2.62 -6.86 -2.57
CA GLU A 122 -3.81 -7.70 -2.71
C GLU A 122 -3.83 -8.83 -1.67
N GLY A 123 -2.70 -9.48 -1.41
CA GLY A 123 -2.57 -10.50 -0.38
C GLY A 123 -2.86 -9.97 1.02
N MET A 124 -2.32 -8.79 1.36
CA MET A 124 -2.60 -8.14 2.64
C MET A 124 -4.07 -7.77 2.79
N ILE A 125 -4.70 -7.17 1.77
CA ILE A 125 -6.15 -6.84 1.82
C ILE A 125 -6.99 -8.09 2.09
N ARG A 126 -6.72 -9.20 1.38
CA ARG A 126 -7.44 -10.47 1.60
C ARG A 126 -7.25 -11.00 3.01
N HIS A 127 -6.04 -10.91 3.55
CA HIS A 127 -5.74 -11.38 4.90
C HIS A 127 -6.48 -10.54 5.96
N VAL A 128 -6.52 -9.22 5.81
CA VAL A 128 -7.13 -8.34 6.82
C VAL A 128 -8.64 -8.21 6.69
N GLU A 129 -9.24 -8.65 5.57
CA GLU A 129 -10.70 -8.62 5.36
C GLU A 129 -11.49 -9.22 6.52
N GLN A 130 -10.95 -10.26 7.16
CA GLN A 130 -11.59 -10.93 8.30
C GLN A 130 -11.87 -10.02 9.51
N TYR A 131 -11.14 -8.89 9.64
CA TYR A 131 -11.30 -7.92 10.72
C TYR A 131 -12.30 -6.79 10.39
N TYR A 132 -12.85 -6.77 9.18
CA TYR A 132 -13.75 -5.72 8.69
C TYR A 132 -15.14 -6.25 8.30
N LYS A 133 -15.51 -7.45 8.78
CA LYS A 133 -16.83 -8.07 8.55
C LYS A 133 -17.82 -7.77 9.66
#